data_AF-A0A561WK05-F1
#
_entry.id   AF-A0A561WK05-F1
#
_cell.length_a   1.000
_cell.length_b   1.000
_cell.length_c   1.000
_cell.angle_alpha   90.00
_cell.angle_beta   90.00
_cell.angle_gamma   90.00
#
_symmetry.space_group_name_H-M   'P 1'
#
loop_
_entity.id
_entity.type
_entity.pdbx_description
1 polymer ?
#
loop_
_entity_poly.entity_id
_entity_poly.type
_entity_poly.pdbx_seq_one_letter_code
_entity_poly.pdbx_strand_id
1 'polypeptide(L)'
;MDNLTLALTGAGKVLLASLLLGAGLPALFALGIRSLAYGGARAHEPATTGPRAQVAGTIAGYVCFAVVLLGVLLGITFIVATGLGKALSFEHVFPVLVDKH
;
A
#
# COMPACT_ATOMS: atom_id res chain seq x y z
N MET A 1 26.30 -6.06 -29.44
CA MET A 1 26.11 -6.38 -28.00
C MET A 1 24.88 -5.64 -27.45
N ASP A 2 23.84 -5.48 -28.29
CA ASP A 2 22.73 -4.53 -28.03
C ASP A 2 21.52 -5.22 -27.42
N ASN A 3 21.37 -6.53 -27.64
CA ASN A 3 20.27 -7.31 -27.10
C ASN A 3 20.24 -7.33 -25.57
N LEU A 4 21.42 -7.36 -24.92
CA LEU A 4 21.50 -7.35 -23.46
C LEU A 4 21.06 -5.99 -22.88
N THR A 5 21.51 -4.89 -23.49
CA THR A 5 21.12 -3.52 -23.10
C THR A 5 19.63 -3.27 -23.31
N LEU A 6 19.07 -3.74 -24.44
CA LEU A 6 17.64 -3.66 -24.71
C LEU A 6 16.83 -4.49 -23.71
N ALA A 7 17.28 -5.70 -23.38
CA ALA A 7 16.65 -6.56 -22.39
C ALA A 7 16.67 -5.92 -20.98
N LEU A 8 17.80 -5.36 -20.55
CA LEU A 8 17.92 -4.64 -19.27
C LEU A 8 17.01 -3.40 -19.22
N THR A 9 16.94 -2.64 -20.31
CA THR A 9 16.07 -1.45 -20.39
C THR A 9 14.59 -1.84 -20.37
N GLY A 10 14.22 -2.90 -21.09
CA GLY A 10 12.85 -3.45 -21.09
C GLY A 10 12.47 -4.02 -19.72
N ALA A 11 13.34 -4.84 -19.12
CA ALA A 11 13.14 -5.40 -17.79
C ALA A 11 13.02 -4.29 -16.74
N GLY A 12 13.84 -3.23 -16.82
CA GLY A 12 13.75 -2.09 -15.92
C GLY A 12 12.40 -1.38 -15.99
N LYS A 13 11.84 -1.19 -17.19
CA LYS A 13 10.49 -0.62 -17.35
C LYS A 13 9.40 -1.50 -16.76
N VAL A 14 9.47 -2.81 -16.99
CA VAL A 14 8.49 -3.77 -16.46
C VAL A 14 8.59 -3.86 -14.93
N LEU A 15 9.80 -3.86 -14.37
CA LEU A 15 10.04 -3.81 -12.93
C LEU A 15 9.44 -2.56 -12.31
N LEU A 16 9.66 -1.39 -12.93
CA LEU A 16 9.07 -0.13 -12.46
C LEU A 16 7.55 -0.16 -12.53
N ALA A 17 6.98 -0.64 -13.64
CA ALA A 17 5.54 -0.75 -13.81
C ALA A 17 4.92 -1.71 -12.79
N SER A 18 5.52 -2.90 -12.58
CA SER A 18 5.02 -3.88 -11.62
C SER A 18 5.20 -3.43 -10.18
N LEU A 19 6.26 -2.67 -9.87
CA LEU A 19 6.45 -2.08 -8.55
C LEU A 19 5.43 -1.00 -8.25
N LEU A 20 5.06 -0.17 -9.23
CA LEU A 20 4.08 0.91 -9.04
C LEU A 20 2.63 0.40 -9.09
N LEU A 21 2.26 -0.40 -10.10
CA LEU A 21 0.87 -0.86 -10.29
C LEU A 21 0.54 -2.12 -9.48
N GLY A 22 1.52 -2.98 -9.18
CA GLY A 22 1.29 -4.25 -8.48
C GLY A 22 1.79 -4.23 -7.04
N ALA A 23 3.11 -4.12 -6.86
CA ALA A 23 3.76 -4.28 -5.56
C ALA A 23 3.78 -3.00 -4.70
N GLY A 24 3.17 -1.90 -5.15
CA GLY A 24 3.14 -0.64 -4.44
C GLY A 24 2.41 -0.76 -3.09
N LEU A 25 1.24 -1.40 -3.07
CA LEU A 25 0.47 -1.63 -1.85
C LEU A 25 1.20 -2.56 -0.86
N PRO A 26 1.75 -3.73 -1.29
CA PRO A 26 2.62 -4.55 -0.45
C PRO A 26 3.85 -3.81 0.10
N ALA A 27 4.47 -2.92 -0.67
CA ALA A 27 5.60 -2.11 -0.22
C ALA A 27 5.21 -1.12 0.87
N LEU A 28 4.04 -0.47 0.75
CA LEU A 28 3.48 0.38 1.82
C LEU A 28 3.20 -0.45 3.09
N PHE A 29 2.60 -1.62 2.96
CA PHE A 29 2.38 -2.53 4.10
C PHE A 29 3.70 -2.88 4.81
N ALA A 30 4.74 -3.23 4.06
CA ALA A 30 6.06 -3.52 4.61
C ALA A 30 6.69 -2.30 5.31
N LEU A 31 6.48 -1.10 4.77
CA LEU A 31 6.92 0.15 5.38
C LEU A 31 6.17 0.45 6.70
N GLY A 32 4.88 0.11 6.78
CA GLY A 32 4.08 0.18 8.00
C GLY A 32 4.54 -0.79 9.10
N ILE A 33 4.89 -2.02 8.73
CA ILE A 33 5.51 -2.98 9.67
C ILE A 33 6.86 -2.45 10.16
N ARG A 34 7.67 -1.90 9.26
CA ARG A 34 8.98 -1.32 9.59
C ARG A 34 8.85 -0.12 10.54
N SER A 35 7.91 0.79 10.32
CA SER A 35 7.68 1.92 11.23
C SER A 35 7.16 1.48 12.60
N LEU A 36 6.31 0.46 12.65
CA LEU A 36 5.85 -0.12 13.90
C LEU A 36 6.99 -0.80 14.67
N ALA A 37 7.93 -1.46 13.99
CA ALA A 37 9.12 -2.03 14.62
C ALA A 37 10.01 -0.95 15.26
N TYR A 38 10.12 0.23 14.64
CA TYR A 38 10.83 1.38 15.24
C TYR A 38 10.06 2.00 16.43
N GLY A 39 8.73 1.97 16.43
CA GLY A 39 7.90 2.49 17.52
C GLY A 39 7.70 1.52 18.70
N GLY A 40 7.75 0.22 18.43
CA GLY A 40 7.31 -0.85 19.34
C GLY A 40 8.41 -1.71 19.95
N ALA A 41 9.69 -1.29 19.91
CA ALA A 41 10.84 -2.06 20.38
C ALA A 41 10.81 -2.50 21.87
N ARG A 42 9.71 -2.33 22.61
CA ARG A 42 9.61 -2.62 24.06
C ARG A 42 8.30 -3.22 24.56
N ALA A 43 7.47 -3.85 23.72
CA ALA A 43 6.29 -4.55 24.26
C ALA A 43 6.66 -5.75 25.18
N HIS A 44 7.93 -6.22 25.16
CA HIS A 44 8.38 -7.38 25.93
C HIS A 44 9.65 -7.18 26.80
N GLU A 45 10.25 -5.99 26.85
CA GLU A 45 11.47 -5.78 27.65
C GLU A 45 11.19 -5.00 28.94
N PRO A 46 11.69 -5.46 30.11
CA PRO A 46 11.56 -4.74 31.37
C PRO A 46 12.18 -3.34 31.23
N ALA A 47 11.51 -2.36 31.85
CA ALA A 47 11.69 -0.92 31.65
C ALA A 47 13.01 -0.33 32.17
N THR A 48 14.15 -0.98 31.94
CA THR A 48 15.46 -0.48 32.31
C THR A 48 16.28 -0.22 31.04
N THR A 49 16.69 1.04 30.86
CA THR A 49 17.79 1.49 29.97
C THR A 49 17.66 1.30 28.46
N GLY A 50 16.70 1.95 27.79
CA GLY A 50 16.78 2.08 26.33
C GLY A 50 15.89 3.17 25.73
N PRO A 51 16.14 3.54 24.46
CA PRO A 51 15.60 4.75 23.85
C PRO A 51 14.06 4.80 23.91
N ARG A 52 13.49 5.97 24.25
CA ARG A 52 12.03 6.18 24.37
C ARG A 52 11.32 5.63 23.15
N ALA A 53 10.33 4.76 23.37
CA ALA A 53 9.41 4.30 22.34
C ALA A 53 8.85 5.51 21.57
N GLN A 54 9.14 5.58 20.28
CA GLN A 54 8.74 6.71 19.46
C GLN A 54 7.29 6.51 19.06
N VAL A 55 6.36 7.12 19.80
CA VAL A 55 4.91 7.12 19.50
C VAL A 55 4.64 7.46 18.02
N ALA A 56 5.47 8.31 17.43
CA ALA A 56 5.46 8.67 16.02
C ALA A 56 5.60 7.46 15.07
N GLY A 57 6.44 6.47 15.39
CA GLY A 57 6.63 5.27 14.57
C GLY A 57 5.38 4.38 14.53
N THR A 58 4.72 4.23 15.67
CA THR A 58 3.45 3.49 15.78
C THR A 58 2.33 4.17 15.00
N ILE A 59 2.19 5.50 15.10
CA ILE A 59 1.19 6.26 14.34
C ILE A 59 1.44 6.13 12.84
N ALA A 60 2.68 6.30 12.39
CA ALA A 60 3.05 6.15 10.99
C ALA A 60 2.72 4.75 10.45
N GLY A 61 2.92 3.71 11.27
CA GLY A 61 2.52 2.33 10.94
C GLY A 61 1.02 2.21 10.67
N TYR A 62 0.19 2.64 11.63
CA TYR A 62 -1.26 2.59 11.49
C TYR A 62 -1.79 3.38 10.28
N VAL A 63 -1.23 4.56 10.02
CA VAL A 63 -1.60 5.36 8.83
C VAL A 63 -1.29 4.58 7.55
N CYS A 64 -0.13 3.91 7.48
CA CYS A 64 0.23 3.11 6.31
C CYS A 64 -0.72 1.92 6.12
N PHE A 65 -1.09 1.22 7.19
CA PHE A 65 -2.10 0.15 7.12
C PHE A 65 -3.47 0.66 6.69
N ALA A 66 -3.91 1.82 7.18
CA ALA A 66 -5.16 2.42 6.78
C ALA A 66 -5.20 2.72 5.27
N VAL A 67 -4.12 3.27 4.71
CA VAL A 67 -3.99 3.52 3.27
C VAL A 67 -4.06 2.21 2.47
N VAL A 68 -3.37 1.16 2.93
CA VAL A 68 -3.42 -0.17 2.28
C VAL A 68 -4.84 -0.74 2.31
N LEU A 69 -5.52 -0.70 3.45
CA LEU A 69 -6.90 -1.18 3.58
C LEU A 69 -7.86 -0.42 2.66
N LEU A 70 -7.77 0.91 2.61
CA LEU A 70 -8.59 1.72 1.70
C LEU A 70 -8.35 1.35 0.23
N GLY A 71 -7.08 1.16 -0.16
CA GLY A 71 -6.73 0.73 -1.51
C GLY A 71 -7.31 -0.64 -1.87
N VAL A 72 -7.20 -1.62 -0.96
CA VAL A 72 -7.78 -2.97 -1.17
C VAL A 72 -9.30 -2.89 -1.29
N LEU A 73 -9.99 -2.18 -0.39
CA LEU A 73 -11.44 -2.06 -0.41
C LEU A 73 -11.94 -1.38 -1.68
N LEU A 74 -11.28 -0.30 -2.11
CA LEU A 74 -11.59 0.38 -3.38
C LEU A 74 -11.38 -0.55 -4.58
N GLY A 75 -10.25 -1.26 -4.64
CA GLY A 75 -9.94 -2.19 -5.72
C GLY A 75 -10.96 -3.34 -5.81
N ILE A 76 -11.30 -3.95 -4.68
CA ILE A 76 -12.32 -5.00 -4.61
C ILE A 76 -13.68 -4.46 -5.03
N THR A 77 -14.08 -3.28 -4.52
CA THR A 77 -15.36 -2.66 -4.89
C THR A 77 -15.42 -2.39 -6.38
N PHE A 78 -14.32 -1.95 -7.00
CA PHE A 78 -14.23 -1.73 -8.44
C PHE A 78 -14.40 -3.01 -9.24
N ILE A 79 -13.67 -4.08 -8.89
CA ILE A 79 -13.78 -5.38 -9.56
C ILE A 79 -15.19 -5.95 -9.42
N VAL A 80 -15.79 -5.88 -8.24
CA VAL A 80 -17.15 -6.38 -7.99
C VAL A 80 -18.21 -5.53 -8.69
N ALA A 81 -18.13 -4.21 -8.61
CA ALA A 81 -19.09 -3.30 -9.25
C ALA A 81 -19.10 -3.49 -10.76
N THR A 82 -17.91 -3.53 -11.37
CA THR A 82 -17.77 -3.75 -12.82
C THR A 82 -18.29 -5.12 -13.24
N GLY A 83 -18.08 -6.17 -12.43
CA GLY A 83 -18.65 -7.50 -12.68
C GLY A 83 -20.18 -7.55 -12.58
N LEU A 84 -20.79 -6.65 -11.79
CA LEU A 84 -22.25 -6.54 -11.62
C LEU A 84 -22.92 -5.54 -12.56
N GLY A 85 -22.20 -4.97 -13.54
CA GLY A 85 -22.73 -3.96 -14.46
C GLY A 85 -22.93 -2.57 -13.82
N LYS A 86 -22.35 -2.31 -12.65
CA LYS A 86 -22.38 -1.00 -11.97
C LYS A 86 -21.05 -0.26 -12.13
N ALA A 87 -21.09 1.07 -12.14
CA ALA A 87 -19.91 1.92 -12.17
C ALA A 87 -19.62 2.48 -10.78
N LEU A 88 -18.34 2.57 -10.43
CA LEU A 88 -17.88 3.31 -9.28
C LEU A 88 -17.72 4.78 -9.70
N SER A 89 -18.63 5.64 -9.25
CA SER A 89 -18.50 7.09 -9.44
C SER A 89 -17.71 7.67 -8.28
N PHE A 90 -16.73 8.51 -8.62
CA PHE A 90 -15.95 9.34 -7.70
C PHE A 90 -16.39 10.81 -7.77
N GLU A 91 -17.61 11.10 -8.24
CA GLU A 91 -18.15 12.48 -8.33
C GLU A 91 -18.25 13.18 -6.97
N HIS A 92 -18.27 12.40 -5.88
CA HIS A 92 -18.09 12.91 -4.54
C HIS A 92 -16.80 12.32 -3.95
N VAL A 93 -16.22 12.99 -2.94
CA VAL A 93 -15.02 12.57 -2.20
C VAL A 93 -15.08 11.11 -1.71
N PHE A 94 -16.27 10.51 -1.67
CA PHE A 94 -16.49 9.10 -1.39
C PHE A 94 -16.96 8.30 -2.62
N PRO A 95 -16.42 7.10 -2.83
CA PRO A 95 -16.86 6.18 -3.89
C PRO A 95 -18.32 5.77 -3.71
N VAL A 96 -19.19 6.09 -4.67
CA VAL A 96 -20.59 5.64 -4.69
C VAL A 96 -20.89 4.80 -5.93
N LEU A 97 -21.72 3.79 -5.77
CA LEU A 97 -22.13 2.89 -6.85
C LEU A 97 -23.26 3.54 -7.65
N VAL A 98 -23.06 3.71 -8.95
CA VAL A 98 -24.06 4.23 -9.89
C VAL A 98 -24.31 3.19 -10.97
N ASP A 99 -25.56 3.05 -11.42
CA ASP A 99 -25.88 2.14 -12.53
C ASP A 99 -25.21 2.61 -13.82
N LYS A 100 -24.64 1.65 -14.56
CA LYS A 100 -23.96 1.92 -15.82
C LYS A 100 -25.04 2.00 -16.89
N HIS A 101 -25.36 3.22 -17.33
CA HIS A 101 -26.21 3.47 -18.50
C HIS A 101 -25.66 2.80 -19.75
#